data_AF-A0A7S0M8V9-F1
#
_entry.id   AF-A0A7S0M8V9-F1
#
_cell.length_a   1.000
_cell.length_b   1.000
_cell.length_c   1.000
_cell.angle_alpha   90.00
_cell.angle_beta   90.00
_cell.angle_gamma   90.00
#
_symmetry.space_group_name_H-M   'P 1'
#
loop_
_entity.id
_entity.type
_entity.pdbx_description
1 polymer ?
#
loop_
_entity_poly.entity_id
_entity_poly.type
_entity_poly.pdbx_seq_one_letter_code
_entity_poly.pdbx_strand_id
1 'polypeptide(L)'
;GAAGSWVAGKSAGGGIYKHPETFEYNPTFELTGADTEVLLTLYQPDTRHLCVYDADSMQGPVEEVSLWFGERGGEKRVVNYIQRDERVHTKSANITIQAGKTYDVTVAANSAGLEGAFAFTACGQKVALTACPFRPVPPQAAALMAKRAGMPWRGPKKEGLEAYGVH
;
A
#
# COMPACT_ATOMS: atom_id res chain seq x y z
N GLY A 1 5.92 -14.81 -3.30
CA GLY A 1 4.89 -13.80 -3.55
C GLY A 1 3.87 -13.85 -2.45
N ALA A 2 3.17 -12.74 -2.21
CA ALA A 2 2.15 -12.59 -1.19
C ALA A 2 0.92 -11.90 -1.78
N ALA A 3 -0.24 -12.11 -1.16
CA ALA A 3 -1.48 -11.42 -1.50
C ALA A 3 -2.00 -10.71 -0.26
N GLY A 4 -2.74 -9.63 -0.46
CA GLY A 4 -3.33 -8.87 0.63
C GLY A 4 -4.59 -8.12 0.19
N SER A 5 -5.23 -7.52 1.18
CA SER A 5 -6.40 -6.67 0.96
C SER A 5 -6.42 -5.49 1.92
N TRP A 6 -6.96 -4.37 1.45
CA TRP A 6 -7.39 -3.27 2.28
C TRP A 6 -8.86 -3.46 2.62
N VAL A 7 -9.18 -3.37 3.91
CA VAL A 7 -10.52 -3.51 4.44
C VAL A 7 -10.78 -2.31 5.37
N ALA A 8 -11.91 -1.64 5.18
CA ALA A 8 -12.28 -0.48 5.96
C ALA A 8 -12.35 -0.84 7.46
N GLY A 9 -11.78 0.02 8.29
CA GLY A 9 -11.72 -0.20 9.74
C GLY A 9 -10.74 -1.28 10.21
N LYS A 10 -10.05 -1.99 9.31
CA LYS A 10 -9.10 -3.06 9.65
C LYS A 10 -7.70 -2.84 9.08
N SER A 11 -7.59 -2.61 7.77
CA SER A 11 -6.31 -2.53 7.07
C SER A 11 -6.21 -1.42 6.03
N ALA A 12 -7.28 -0.64 5.80
CA ALA A 12 -7.28 0.48 4.86
C ALA A 12 -6.73 1.78 5.51
N GLY A 13 -5.46 1.77 5.89
CA GLY A 13 -4.84 2.83 6.70
C GLY A 13 -4.59 4.16 5.97
N GLY A 14 -4.58 4.16 4.63
CA GLY A 14 -4.27 5.36 3.84
C GLY A 14 -2.77 5.60 3.66
N GLY A 15 -2.39 6.61 2.89
CA GLY A 15 -0.98 6.99 2.67
C GLY A 15 -0.37 7.75 3.85
N ILE A 16 0.94 7.59 4.11
CA ILE A 16 1.61 8.13 5.30
C ILE A 16 1.51 9.65 5.44
N TYR A 17 1.48 10.39 4.33
CA TYR A 17 1.44 11.86 4.35
C TYR A 17 0.02 12.41 4.49
N LYS A 18 -0.99 11.72 3.96
CA LYS A 18 -2.40 12.16 4.02
C LYS A 18 -3.09 11.67 5.29
N HIS A 19 -2.72 10.48 5.75
CA HIS A 19 -3.36 9.75 6.83
C HIS A 19 -2.31 9.12 7.79
N PRO A 20 -1.35 9.91 8.31
CA PRO A 20 -0.28 9.40 9.18
C PRO A 20 -0.82 8.65 10.40
N GLU A 21 -1.96 9.08 10.95
CA GLU A 21 -2.61 8.53 12.14
C GLU A 21 -3.19 7.12 11.96
N THR A 22 -3.37 6.68 10.71
CA THR A 22 -3.90 5.33 10.39
C THR A 22 -2.97 4.51 9.50
N PHE A 23 -1.86 5.08 9.04
CA PHE A 23 -0.93 4.42 8.12
C PHE A 23 -0.39 3.08 8.63
N GLU A 24 -0.11 2.99 9.93
CA GLU A 24 0.46 1.80 10.56
C GLU A 24 -0.45 0.56 10.51
N TYR A 25 -1.74 0.72 10.19
CA TYR A 25 -2.69 -0.37 10.06
C TYR A 25 -2.72 -0.98 8.64
N ASN A 26 -1.99 -0.39 7.68
CA ASN A 26 -1.89 -0.97 6.33
C ASN A 26 -1.22 -2.36 6.34
N PRO A 27 -1.56 -3.23 5.37
CA PRO A 27 -0.86 -4.49 5.16
C PRO A 27 0.64 -4.28 5.07
N THR A 28 1.38 -4.98 5.93
CA THR A 28 2.83 -4.90 6.00
C THR A 28 3.41 -6.30 5.87
N PHE A 29 4.53 -6.40 5.17
CA PHE A 29 5.24 -7.63 4.91
C PHE A 29 6.68 -7.48 5.40
N GLU A 30 7.18 -8.53 6.03
CA GLU A 30 8.58 -8.64 6.39
C GLU A 30 9.36 -9.16 5.18
N LEU A 31 10.41 -8.44 4.82
CA LEU A 31 11.35 -8.80 3.76
C LEU A 31 12.73 -9.07 4.37
N THR A 32 13.27 -10.26 4.12
CA THR A 32 14.63 -10.67 4.50
C THR A 32 15.34 -11.32 3.32
N GLY A 33 16.67 -11.35 3.33
CA GLY A 33 17.43 -12.00 2.27
C GLY A 33 18.95 -11.88 2.40
N ALA A 34 19.66 -12.24 1.34
CA ALA A 34 21.09 -12.00 1.22
C ALA A 34 21.39 -10.54 0.88
N ASP A 35 22.67 -10.15 0.90
CA ASP A 35 23.11 -8.84 0.40
C ASP A 35 22.94 -8.80 -1.12
N THR A 36 21.83 -8.19 -1.59
CA THR A 36 21.40 -8.31 -3.00
C THR A 36 20.39 -7.23 -3.40
N GLU A 37 20.24 -7.08 -4.72
CA GLU A 37 19.14 -6.31 -5.31
C GLU A 37 17.88 -7.17 -5.38
N VAL A 38 16.75 -6.57 -5.01
CA VAL A 38 15.44 -7.20 -5.00
C VAL A 38 14.47 -6.39 -5.85
N LEU A 39 13.87 -7.06 -6.83
CA LEU A 39 12.78 -6.51 -7.62
C LEU A 39 11.46 -6.69 -6.85
N LEU A 40 10.88 -5.58 -6.42
CA LEU A 40 9.56 -5.53 -5.80
C LEU A 40 8.50 -5.22 -6.87
N THR A 41 7.56 -6.12 -7.07
CA THR A 41 6.44 -5.94 -8.01
C THR A 41 5.12 -5.90 -7.27
N LEU A 42 4.43 -4.78 -7.37
CA LEU A 42 3.05 -4.62 -6.92
C LEU A 42 2.13 -4.78 -8.11
N TYR A 43 1.13 -5.62 -7.95
CA TYR A 43 0.01 -5.77 -8.88
C TYR A 43 -1.29 -5.49 -8.14
N GLN A 44 -2.12 -4.66 -8.74
CA GLN A 44 -3.49 -4.49 -8.32
C GLN A 44 -4.40 -5.04 -9.43
N PRO A 45 -5.32 -5.97 -9.15
CA PRO A 45 -6.31 -6.36 -10.14
C PRO A 45 -7.12 -5.14 -10.57
N ASP A 46 -7.24 -4.97 -11.89
CA ASP A 46 -8.13 -3.96 -12.45
C ASP A 46 -9.56 -4.36 -12.07
N THR A 47 -10.23 -3.64 -11.18
CA THR A 47 -11.62 -3.93 -10.82
C THR A 47 -12.62 -3.11 -11.63
N ARG A 48 -12.16 -2.27 -12.59
CA ARG A 48 -13.04 -1.39 -13.38
C ARG A 48 -14.01 -2.15 -14.28
N HIS A 49 -13.71 -3.40 -14.61
CA HIS A 49 -14.60 -4.27 -15.39
C HIS A 49 -15.63 -5.01 -14.53
N LEU A 50 -15.50 -4.98 -13.21
CA LEU A 50 -16.52 -5.44 -12.27
C LEU A 50 -17.51 -4.29 -12.05
N CYS A 51 -18.31 -4.01 -13.09
CA CYS A 51 -19.41 -3.06 -13.00
C CYS A 51 -20.48 -3.58 -12.03
N VAL A 52 -20.29 -3.33 -10.73
CA VAL A 52 -21.34 -3.42 -9.73
C VAL A 52 -21.45 -2.05 -9.09
N TYR A 53 -22.23 -1.19 -9.73
CA TYR A 53 -22.83 -0.01 -9.12
C TYR A 53 -23.98 -0.47 -8.22
N ASP A 54 -23.72 -1.29 -7.21
CA ASP A 54 -24.70 -1.51 -6.16
C ASP A 54 -24.52 -0.40 -5.13
N ALA A 55 -25.65 0.12 -4.64
CA ALA A 55 -25.73 1.29 -3.76
C ALA A 55 -24.97 1.14 -2.42
N ASP A 56 -24.42 -0.05 -2.13
CA ASP A 56 -23.62 -0.39 -0.96
C ASP A 56 -22.12 -0.65 -1.29
N SER A 57 -21.74 -0.64 -2.56
CA SER A 57 -20.37 -0.89 -3.04
C SER A 57 -19.71 0.40 -3.51
N MET A 58 -19.14 1.15 -2.56
CA MET A 58 -18.19 2.23 -2.81
C MET A 58 -16.83 1.67 -3.31
N GLN A 59 -16.82 0.89 -4.39
CA GLN A 59 -15.60 0.55 -5.11
C GLN A 59 -15.29 1.68 -6.09
N GLY A 60 -14.88 2.83 -5.53
CA GLY A 60 -14.13 3.80 -6.32
C GLY A 60 -12.86 3.13 -6.87
N PRO A 61 -12.39 3.50 -8.08
CA PRO A 61 -11.15 2.97 -8.61
C PRO A 61 -10.06 3.20 -7.56
N VAL A 62 -9.24 2.21 -7.21
CA VAL A 62 -8.19 2.43 -6.22
C VAL A 62 -7.31 3.59 -6.69
N GLU A 63 -7.35 4.66 -5.92
CA GLU A 63 -7.08 6.00 -6.44
C GLU A 63 -5.60 6.32 -6.50
N GLU A 64 -4.76 5.45 -5.93
CA GLU A 64 -3.30 5.41 -6.03
C GLU A 64 -2.82 4.37 -5.00
N VAL A 65 -1.91 3.47 -5.39
CA VAL A 65 -1.28 2.52 -4.47
C VAL A 65 0.20 2.79 -4.37
N SER A 66 0.73 2.75 -3.16
CA SER A 66 2.14 2.93 -2.87
C SER A 66 2.75 1.73 -2.16
N LEU A 67 3.97 1.38 -2.55
CA LEU A 67 4.86 0.52 -1.78
C LEU A 67 5.80 1.39 -0.96
N TRP A 68 5.79 1.18 0.35
CA TRP A 68 6.69 1.81 1.30
C TRP A 68 7.70 0.78 1.80
N PHE A 69 8.96 1.16 1.86
CA PHE A 69 10.05 0.28 2.27
C PHE A 69 10.95 0.98 3.27
N GLY A 70 11.36 0.25 4.31
CA GLY A 70 12.32 0.72 5.29
C GLY A 70 12.88 -0.44 6.11
N GLU A 71 14.03 -0.24 6.75
CA GLU A 71 14.51 -1.17 7.77
C GLU A 71 13.49 -1.21 8.92
N ARG A 72 13.27 -2.38 9.53
CA ARG A 72 12.24 -2.54 10.57
C ARG A 72 12.49 -1.59 11.75
N GLY A 73 11.50 -0.76 12.06
CA GLY A 73 11.61 0.29 13.10
C GLY A 73 12.35 1.57 12.66
N GLY A 74 12.83 1.63 11.41
CA GLY A 74 13.45 2.80 10.80
C GLY A 74 12.48 3.63 9.96
N GLU A 75 13.04 4.61 9.25
CA GLU A 75 12.32 5.46 8.31
C GLU A 75 11.85 4.66 7.07
N LYS A 76 10.62 4.94 6.62
CA LYS A 76 10.05 4.34 5.42
C LYS A 76 10.04 5.34 4.27
N ARG A 77 10.45 4.89 3.08
CA ARG A 77 10.40 5.66 1.83
C ARG A 77 9.47 5.00 0.82
N VAL A 78 8.87 5.80 -0.05
CA VAL A 78 8.14 5.26 -1.22
C VAL A 78 9.16 4.65 -2.18
N VAL A 79 8.92 3.42 -2.60
CA VAL A 79 9.74 2.74 -3.62
C VAL A 79 8.95 2.47 -4.89
N ASN A 80 7.62 2.42 -4.80
CA ASN A 80 6.78 2.22 -5.97
C ASN A 80 5.42 2.89 -5.82
N TYR A 81 4.82 3.25 -6.95
CA TYR A 81 3.58 3.99 -6.99
C TYR A 81 2.80 3.68 -8.27
N ILE A 82 1.58 3.19 -8.11
CA ILE A 82 0.59 3.00 -9.19
C ILE A 82 -0.36 4.20 -9.14
N GLN A 83 -0.40 4.98 -10.21
CA GLN A 83 -1.30 6.13 -10.34
C GLN A 83 -2.67 5.71 -10.87
N ARG A 84 -3.71 6.48 -10.53
CA ARG A 84 -5.09 6.26 -10.97
C ARG A 84 -5.25 6.09 -12.48
N ASP A 85 -4.53 6.91 -13.26
CA ASP A 85 -4.70 6.97 -14.72
C ASP A 85 -3.84 5.95 -15.47
N GLU A 86 -3.06 5.14 -14.73
CA GLU A 86 -2.23 4.12 -15.35
C GLU A 86 -3.10 2.97 -15.87
N ARG A 87 -2.95 2.66 -17.15
CA ARG A 87 -3.58 1.48 -17.77
C ARG A 87 -2.95 0.18 -17.28
N VAL A 88 -1.73 0.24 -16.76
CA VAL A 88 -0.95 -0.89 -16.26
C VAL A 88 -1.01 -0.87 -14.74
N HIS A 89 -1.78 -1.78 -14.15
CA HIS A 89 -1.91 -1.94 -12.70
C HIS A 89 -0.78 -2.79 -12.09
N THR A 90 0.36 -2.80 -12.76
CA THR A 90 1.57 -3.49 -12.32
C THR A 90 2.71 -2.49 -12.33
N LYS A 91 3.39 -2.36 -11.21
CA LYS A 91 4.63 -1.59 -11.14
C LYS A 91 5.70 -2.40 -10.45
N SER A 92 6.94 -2.15 -10.87
CA SER A 92 8.12 -2.78 -10.28
C SER A 92 9.17 -1.73 -9.91
N ALA A 93 9.89 -1.98 -8.82
CA ALA A 93 10.98 -1.14 -8.36
C ALA A 93 12.09 -2.01 -7.79
N ASN A 94 13.34 -1.61 -8.01
CA ASN A 94 14.49 -2.27 -7.42
C ASN A 94 14.87 -1.61 -6.10
N ILE A 95 15.20 -2.45 -5.12
CA ILE A 95 15.75 -2.03 -3.83
C ILE A 95 16.98 -2.87 -3.51
N THR A 96 17.90 -2.33 -2.71
CA THR A 96 19.01 -3.10 -2.16
C THR A 96 18.69 -3.46 -0.71
N ILE A 97 18.88 -4.72 -0.35
CA ILE A 97 18.77 -5.21 1.03
C ILE A 97 20.12 -5.79 1.46
N GLN A 98 20.40 -5.74 2.76
CA GLN A 98 21.63 -6.26 3.35
C GLN A 98 21.35 -7.57 4.10
N ALA A 99 22.31 -8.49 4.07
CA ALA A 99 22.23 -9.73 4.82
C ALA A 99 22.08 -9.48 6.33
N GLY A 100 21.23 -10.26 6.99
CA GLY A 100 21.00 -10.18 8.44
C GLY A 100 20.08 -9.04 8.89
N LYS A 101 19.63 -8.18 7.97
CA LYS A 101 18.63 -7.14 8.24
C LYS A 101 17.23 -7.59 7.91
N THR A 102 16.27 -6.97 8.59
CA THR A 102 14.84 -7.16 8.38
C THR A 102 14.22 -5.85 7.94
N TYR A 103 13.41 -5.90 6.89
CA TYR A 103 12.78 -4.74 6.29
C TYR A 103 11.27 -4.86 6.32
N ASP A 104 10.59 -3.74 6.54
CA ASP A 104 9.14 -3.64 6.42
C ASP A 104 8.79 -3.12 5.02
N VAL A 105 7.96 -3.86 4.31
CA VAL A 105 7.29 -3.40 3.10
C VAL A 105 5.81 -3.18 3.39
N THR A 106 5.35 -1.93 3.41
CA THR A 106 3.94 -1.58 3.63
C THR A 106 3.26 -1.25 2.31
N VAL A 107 2.12 -1.89 2.05
CA VAL A 107 1.31 -1.69 0.85
C VAL A 107 0.12 -0.81 1.21
N ALA A 108 0.11 0.42 0.73
CA ALA A 108 -0.87 1.43 1.15
C ALA A 108 -1.67 1.97 -0.05
N ALA A 109 -2.99 1.86 0.03
CA ALA A 109 -3.89 2.71 -0.73
C ALA A 109 -3.74 4.16 -0.22
N ASN A 110 -3.66 5.14 -1.11
CA ASN A 110 -3.41 6.52 -0.69
C ASN A 110 -4.58 7.12 0.11
N SER A 111 -5.81 6.71 -0.21
CA SER A 111 -7.03 7.08 0.52
C SER A 111 -7.30 6.06 1.64
N ALA A 112 -7.46 6.54 2.88
CA ALA A 112 -7.86 5.66 3.98
C ALA A 112 -9.32 5.21 3.83
N GLY A 113 -9.63 4.00 4.29
CA GLY A 113 -10.95 3.39 4.17
C GLY A 113 -11.23 2.72 2.82
N LEU A 114 -10.36 2.92 1.82
CA LEU A 114 -10.52 2.29 0.52
C LEU A 114 -10.32 0.77 0.60
N GLU A 115 -11.26 0.02 0.05
CA GLU A 115 -11.23 -1.43 0.03
C GLU A 115 -10.74 -1.96 -1.32
N GLY A 116 -9.98 -3.05 -1.30
CA GLY A 116 -9.46 -3.67 -2.51
C GLY A 116 -8.49 -4.79 -2.23
N ALA A 117 -8.19 -5.58 -3.26
CA ALA A 117 -7.18 -6.63 -3.21
C ALA A 117 -5.92 -6.21 -3.96
N PHE A 118 -4.80 -6.84 -3.62
CA PHE A 118 -3.55 -6.70 -4.36
C PHE A 118 -2.72 -7.98 -4.27
N ALA A 119 -1.80 -8.13 -5.23
CA ALA A 119 -0.73 -9.11 -5.17
C ALA A 119 0.62 -8.38 -5.13
N PHE A 120 1.57 -8.96 -4.41
CA PHE A 120 2.88 -8.37 -4.19
C PHE A 120 3.95 -9.45 -4.27
N THR A 121 5.01 -9.23 -5.03
CA THR A 121 6.13 -10.16 -5.13
C THR A 121 7.45 -9.46 -4.88
N ALA A 122 8.39 -10.22 -4.32
CA ALA A 122 9.78 -9.83 -4.17
C ALA A 122 10.61 -10.93 -4.85
N CYS A 123 11.47 -10.53 -5.79
CA CYS A 123 12.35 -11.43 -6.53
C CYS A 123 13.80 -11.02 -6.31
N GLY A 124 14.62 -11.95 -5.82
CA GLY A 124 16.04 -11.73 -5.56
C GLY A 124 16.67 -12.96 -4.92
N GLN A 125 17.99 -12.94 -4.76
CA GLN A 125 18.72 -14.09 -4.23
C GLN A 125 18.39 -14.34 -2.75
N LYS A 126 17.90 -15.56 -2.44
CA LYS A 126 17.55 -15.98 -1.07
C LYS A 126 16.59 -15.03 -0.35
N VAL A 127 15.70 -14.38 -1.11
CA VAL A 127 14.70 -13.46 -0.57
C VAL A 127 13.53 -14.24 0.03
N ALA A 128 13.13 -13.86 1.24
CA ALA A 128 11.90 -14.30 1.88
C ALA A 128 10.97 -13.10 2.09
N LEU A 129 9.69 -13.31 1.79
CA LEU A 129 8.64 -12.32 1.95
C LEU A 129 7.50 -12.94 2.76
N THR A 130 7.23 -12.39 3.95
CA THR A 130 6.28 -12.94 4.91
C THR A 130 5.26 -11.88 5.29
N ALA A 131 3.96 -12.22 5.29
CA ALA A 131 2.94 -11.29 5.76
C ALA A 131 3.05 -11.08 7.28
N CYS A 132 3.07 -9.83 7.72
CA CYS A 132 2.99 -9.52 9.15
C CYS A 132 1.54 -9.70 9.64
N PRO A 133 1.34 -10.15 10.88
CA PRO A 133 0.01 -10.15 11.50
C PRO A 133 -0.58 -8.74 11.48
N PHE A 134 -1.89 -8.64 11.28
CA PHE A 134 -2.58 -7.36 11.39
C PHE A 134 -2.43 -6.79 12.79
N ARG A 135 -2.07 -5.50 12.86
CA ARG A 135 -2.05 -4.75 14.11
C ARG A 135 -3.50 -4.58 14.59
N PRO A 136 -3.79 -4.82 15.89
CA PRO A 136 -5.10 -4.50 16.44
C PRO A 136 -5.43 -3.02 16.23
N VAL A 137 -6.60 -2.75 15.65
CA VAL A 137 -7.05 -1.37 15.35
C VAL A 137 -7.89 -0.84 16.51
N PRO A 138 -7.51 0.27 17.15
CA PRO A 138 -8.35 0.93 18.15
C PRO A 138 -9.68 1.42 17.54
N PRO A 139 -10.80 1.43 18.28
CA PRO A 139 -12.11 1.85 17.76
C PRO A 139 -12.11 3.22 17.07
N GLN A 140 -11.30 4.16 17.56
CA GLN A 140 -11.18 5.52 17.01
C GLN A 140 -10.54 5.51 15.61
N ALA A 141 -9.47 4.74 15.42
CA ALA A 141 -8.82 4.55 14.13
C ALA A 141 -9.74 3.79 13.16
N ALA A 142 -10.44 2.76 13.66
CA ALA A 142 -11.41 2.00 12.87
C ALA A 142 -12.54 2.90 12.34
N ALA A 143 -13.12 3.73 13.21
CA ALA A 143 -14.15 4.69 12.86
C ALA A 143 -13.65 5.75 11.86
N LEU A 144 -12.40 6.20 11.99
CA LEU A 144 -11.80 7.15 11.06
C LEU A 144 -11.64 6.55 9.66
N MET A 145 -11.13 5.31 9.57
CA MET A 145 -11.02 4.59 8.30
C MET A 145 -12.40 4.34 7.68
N ALA A 146 -13.38 3.89 8.46
CA ALA A 146 -14.75 3.66 7.99
C ALA A 146 -15.43 4.96 7.50
N LYS A 147 -15.27 6.07 8.24
CA LYS A 147 -15.80 7.38 7.84
C LYS A 147 -15.23 7.84 6.49
N ARG A 148 -13.95 7.57 6.24
CA ARG A 148 -13.26 7.96 5.01
C ARG A 148 -13.63 7.08 3.81
N ALA A 149 -13.97 5.81 4.05
CA ALA A 149 -14.52 4.91 3.03
C ALA A 149 -15.80 5.48 2.39
N GLY A 150 -16.59 6.24 3.14
CA GLY A 150 -17.83 6.88 2.70
C GLY A 150 -17.68 8.24 2.02
N MET A 151 -16.46 8.78 1.86
CA MET A 151 -16.24 10.14 1.33
C MET A 151 -15.83 10.14 -0.14
N PRO A 152 -16.42 10.99 -0.99
CA PRO A 152 -15.92 11.19 -2.35
C PRO A 152 -14.53 11.83 -2.30
N TRP A 153 -13.58 11.26 -3.04
CA TRP A 153 -12.21 11.76 -3.13
C TRP A 153 -12.12 13.16 -3.72
N ARG A 154 -11.23 13.97 -3.16
CA ARG A 154 -11.00 15.37 -3.58
C ARG A 154 -9.62 15.63 -4.19
N GLY A 155 -8.86 14.58 -4.49
CA GLY A 155 -7.53 14.70 -5.09
C GLY A 155 -6.46 15.30 -4.17
N PRO A 156 -5.17 15.04 -4.42
CA PRO A 156 -4.14 15.93 -3.90
C PRO A 156 -4.30 17.30 -4.58
N LYS A 157 -4.24 18.38 -3.79
CA LYS A 157 -3.94 19.71 -4.34
C LYS A 157 -2.54 19.63 -4.96
N LYS A 158 -2.32 20.26 -6.12
CA LYS A 158 -1.06 20.25 -6.88
C LYS A 158 0.22 20.43 -6.04
N GLU A 159 0.12 21.11 -4.90
CA GLU A 159 1.22 21.34 -3.95
C GLU A 159 1.80 20.06 -3.30
N GLY A 160 1.11 18.92 -3.38
CA GLY A 160 1.58 17.67 -2.77
C GLY A 160 2.40 16.76 -3.68
N LEU A 161 2.43 16.99 -5.00
CA LEU A 161 3.10 16.08 -5.95
C LEU A 161 4.62 16.24 -5.97
N GLU A 162 5.14 17.44 -5.69
CA GLU A 162 6.58 17.71 -5.55
C GLU A 162 7.20 16.97 -4.34
N ALA A 163 6.38 16.57 -3.36
CA ALA A 163 6.82 15.79 -2.20
C ALA A 163 7.07 14.30 -2.50
N TYR A 164 6.70 13.80 -3.68
CA TYR A 164 6.87 12.39 -4.05
C TYR A 164 8.22 12.09 -4.71
N GLY A 165 9.06 13.10 -5.02
CA GLY A 165 10.40 12.89 -5.57
C GLY A 165 10.45 12.10 -6.89
N VAL A 166 9.32 11.98 -7.59
CA VAL A 166 9.22 11.33 -8.90
C VAL A 166 9.41 12.43 -9.95
N HIS A 167 10.56 12.40 -10.62
CA HIS A 167 10.81 13.17 -11.84
C HIS A 167 10.28 12.42 -13.06
#